data_AF-A0A7M7K5G7-F1
#
_entry.id   AF-A0A7M7K5G7-F1
#
_cell.length_a   1.000
_cell.length_b   1.000
_cell.length_c   1.000
_cell.angle_alpha   90.00
_cell.angle_beta   90.00
_cell.angle_gamma   90.00
#
_symmetry.space_group_name_H-M   'P 1'
#
loop_
_entity.id
_entity.type
_entity.pdbx_description
1 polymer ?
#
loop_
_entity_poly.entity_id
_entity_poly.type
_entity_poly.pdbx_seq_one_letter_code
_entity_poly.pdbx_strand_id
1 'polypeptide(L)'
;MYFDCEHTAFGLLFVKLIDCIFCATSPRVRMLPSGWLSSVGLYCVHLVSLLLCLSALPSVSLGLTPECKEYLKDVAQSSSGFEVCALLCARPFRVCSSCFDDYAFAHNMFVNLKSGRGQVEKNCSEDLVSGDRVSIINRAFTYVTETWESGNCDNCLVVSKSDDIVHFKVAEFAKEFQTRAEQVFKCIDSHIKNESRICTDCLSSFSNLSNFYHGLVKKYEEKLCMDIIDIMNTTRVKWSDYGCSHVYGLEPEVCLYAWAMVIITIVFYFFARFSQKPRDAEILEGRTMREHISKMSVDSNSFRDQQELIPHLQPLFTIS
;
A
#
# COMPACT_ATOMS: atom_id res chain seq x y z
N MET A 1 -3.69 26.76 -20.24
CA MET A 1 -4.16 28.16 -20.21
C MET A 1 -2.99 28.98 -19.63
N TYR A 2 -2.30 29.75 -20.49
CA TYR A 2 -1.26 30.79 -20.27
C TYR A 2 -0.42 30.73 -18.96
N PHE A 3 0.91 30.61 -19.01
CA PHE A 3 1.84 31.64 -19.51
C PHE A 3 3.14 31.02 -20.09
N ASP A 4 3.51 31.49 -21.28
CA ASP A 4 4.84 31.36 -21.91
C ASP A 4 5.73 32.52 -21.44
N CYS A 5 7.00 32.27 -21.10
CA CYS A 5 8.05 33.28 -21.11
C CYS A 5 9.46 32.66 -21.33
N GLU A 6 9.91 32.79 -22.58
CA GLU A 6 11.30 32.98 -23.06
C GLU A 6 12.43 32.07 -22.57
N HIS A 7 12.55 30.90 -23.22
CA HIS A 7 13.81 30.18 -23.42
C HIS A 7 14.53 30.68 -24.69
N THR A 8 15.18 31.84 -24.65
CA THR A 8 16.01 32.29 -25.80
C THR A 8 17.26 33.11 -25.45
N ALA A 9 17.56 33.33 -24.17
CA ALA A 9 18.74 34.13 -23.77
C ALA A 9 19.94 33.30 -23.26
N PHE A 10 19.74 32.02 -22.92
CA PHE A 10 20.78 31.22 -22.25
C PHE A 10 21.91 30.73 -23.17
N GLY A 11 21.64 30.56 -24.47
CA GLY A 11 22.63 30.01 -25.42
C GLY A 11 23.77 30.97 -25.79
N LEU A 12 23.55 32.28 -25.75
CA LEU A 12 24.53 33.28 -26.19
C LEU A 12 25.50 33.72 -25.07
N LEU A 13 25.11 33.54 -23.80
CA LEU A 13 25.93 33.86 -22.63
C LEU A 13 27.04 32.83 -22.38
N PHE A 14 26.78 31.56 -22.67
CA PHE A 14 27.74 30.49 -22.42
C PHE A 14 28.93 30.51 -23.41
N VAL A 15 28.70 30.89 -24.67
CA VAL A 15 29.76 30.97 -25.69
C VAL A 15 30.72 32.13 -25.39
N LYS A 16 30.22 33.28 -24.93
CA LYS A 16 31.07 34.44 -24.59
C LYS A 16 31.85 34.29 -23.28
N LEU A 17 31.42 33.43 -22.35
CA LEU A 17 32.15 33.19 -21.11
C LEU A 17 33.43 32.36 -21.34
N ILE A 18 33.41 31.44 -22.31
CA ILE A 18 34.55 30.57 -22.63
C ILE A 18 35.67 31.37 -23.30
N ASP A 19 35.35 32.36 -24.15
CA ASP A 19 36.33 33.24 -24.78
C ASP A 19 37.04 34.18 -23.77
N CYS A 20 36.34 34.58 -22.69
CA CYS A 20 36.93 35.40 -21.62
C CYS A 20 37.91 34.60 -20.75
N ILE A 21 37.63 33.32 -20.48
CA ILE A 21 38.49 32.47 -19.65
C ILE A 21 39.75 32.04 -20.43
N PHE A 22 39.65 31.80 -21.75
CA PHE A 22 40.81 31.42 -22.56
C PHE A 22 41.84 32.54 -22.79
N CYS A 23 41.47 33.81 -22.55
CA CYS A 23 42.38 34.94 -22.68
C CYS A 23 43.24 35.18 -21.41
N ALA A 24 42.91 34.54 -20.29
CA ALA A 24 43.57 34.77 -19.00
C ALA A 24 44.79 33.86 -18.71
N THR A 25 45.12 32.89 -19.57
CA THR A 25 46.14 31.86 -19.26
C THR A 25 47.32 31.74 -20.23
N SER A 26 47.61 32.75 -21.07
CA SER A 26 48.82 32.73 -21.92
C SER A 26 49.81 33.87 -21.60
N PRO A 27 51.07 33.57 -21.22
CA PRO A 27 52.07 34.58 -20.94
C PRO A 27 52.85 34.88 -22.21
N ARG A 28 52.32 35.75 -23.08
CA ARG A 28 53.15 36.41 -24.10
C ARG A 28 52.69 37.83 -24.35
N VAL A 29 53.48 38.75 -23.82
CA VAL A 29 53.45 40.19 -24.10
C VAL A 29 53.44 40.42 -25.61
N ARG A 30 52.39 41.05 -26.12
CA ARG A 30 52.46 41.81 -27.36
C ARG A 30 51.50 43.01 -27.27
N MET A 31 52.09 44.20 -27.36
CA MET A 31 51.40 45.49 -27.34
C MET A 31 50.30 45.54 -28.41
N LEU A 32 49.11 46.04 -28.03
CA LEU A 32 48.08 46.53 -28.95
C LEU A 32 47.48 47.85 -28.41
N PRO A 33 46.91 48.68 -29.31
CA PRO A 33 46.96 50.13 -29.24
C PRO A 33 45.86 50.78 -28.39
N SER A 34 46.12 52.03 -28.04
CA SER A 34 45.43 52.91 -27.09
C SER A 34 44.03 53.38 -27.52
N GLY A 35 43.09 52.45 -27.78
CA GLY A 35 41.72 52.79 -28.19
C GLY A 35 40.59 51.96 -27.57
N TRP A 36 40.88 50.93 -26.78
CA TRP A 36 39.88 49.94 -26.33
C TRP A 36 39.52 49.99 -24.83
N LEU A 37 39.98 51.03 -24.12
CA LEU A 37 39.81 51.15 -22.66
C LEU A 37 38.46 51.75 -22.22
N SER A 38 37.64 52.32 -23.11
CA SER A 38 36.40 53.02 -22.72
C SER A 38 35.14 52.15 -22.77
N SER A 39 35.09 51.11 -23.62
CA SER A 39 33.86 50.30 -23.79
C SER A 39 33.78 49.15 -22.78
N VAL A 40 34.92 48.51 -22.45
CA VAL A 40 34.97 47.39 -21.49
C VAL A 40 34.65 47.85 -20.05
N GLY A 41 35.05 49.07 -19.69
CA GLY A 41 34.74 49.66 -18.39
C GLY A 41 33.24 49.89 -18.18
N LEU A 42 32.52 50.32 -19.22
CA LEU A 42 31.08 50.60 -19.14
C LEU A 42 30.25 49.33 -18.95
N TYR A 43 30.60 48.25 -19.67
CA TYR A 43 29.93 46.96 -19.50
C TYR A 43 30.21 46.34 -18.13
N CYS A 44 31.43 46.47 -17.58
CA CYS A 44 31.73 46.04 -16.22
C CYS A 44 30.95 46.83 -15.17
N VAL A 45 30.81 48.16 -15.31
CA VAL A 45 30.06 48.98 -14.35
C VAL A 45 28.57 48.62 -14.37
N HIS A 46 27.99 48.39 -15.55
CA HIS A 46 26.59 47.95 -15.65
C HIS A 46 26.38 46.52 -15.13
N LEU A 47 27.33 45.60 -15.35
CA LEU A 47 27.26 44.24 -14.81
C LEU A 47 27.39 44.23 -13.28
N VAL A 48 28.29 45.06 -12.73
CA VAL A 48 28.50 45.23 -11.29
C VAL A 48 27.28 45.91 -10.64
N SER A 49 26.68 46.92 -11.28
CA SER A 49 25.41 47.50 -10.82
C SER A 49 24.24 46.52 -10.88
N LEU A 50 24.18 45.65 -11.90
CA LEU A 50 23.13 44.63 -12.00
C LEU A 50 23.32 43.52 -10.95
N LEU A 51 24.56 43.11 -10.68
CA LEU A 51 24.93 42.17 -9.61
C LEU A 51 24.69 42.75 -8.21
N LEU A 52 24.97 44.05 -8.01
CA LEU A 52 24.66 44.77 -6.78
C LEU A 52 23.15 44.92 -6.57
N CYS A 53 22.37 45.18 -7.64
CA CYS A 53 20.90 45.16 -7.58
C CYS A 53 20.34 43.76 -7.30
N LEU A 54 20.96 42.69 -7.83
CA LEU A 54 20.55 41.32 -7.54
C LEU A 54 20.79 40.93 -6.07
N SER A 55 21.83 41.49 -5.44
CA SER A 55 22.09 41.33 -4.00
C SER A 55 21.23 42.22 -3.09
N ALA A 56 20.51 43.19 -3.67
CA ALA A 56 19.65 44.13 -2.96
C ALA A 56 18.16 43.81 -3.08
N LEU A 57 17.78 42.75 -3.80
CA LEU A 57 16.47 42.14 -3.62
C LEU A 57 16.43 41.66 -2.16
N PRO A 58 15.49 42.18 -1.34
CA PRO A 58 15.23 41.53 -0.07
C PRO A 58 14.92 40.08 -0.42
N SER A 59 15.68 39.14 0.12
CA SER A 59 15.17 37.79 0.25
C SER A 59 13.87 37.95 1.03
N VAL A 60 12.73 37.93 0.35
CA VAL A 60 11.44 37.75 0.99
C VAL A 60 11.48 36.33 1.51
N SER A 61 12.19 36.10 2.62
CA SER A 61 11.76 35.08 3.53
C SER A 61 10.47 35.63 4.08
N LEU A 62 9.36 35.17 3.52
CA LEU A 62 8.06 35.21 4.19
C LEU A 62 8.23 34.34 5.43
N GLY A 63 8.92 34.91 6.42
CA GLY A 63 9.36 34.24 7.62
C GLY A 63 8.17 34.18 8.55
N LEU A 64 7.85 32.98 9.00
CA LEU A 64 6.84 32.74 9.99
C LEU A 64 7.05 33.68 11.19
N THR A 65 5.96 34.27 11.72
CA THR A 65 6.06 35.14 12.90
C THR A 65 6.67 34.37 14.08
N PRO A 66 7.39 35.04 15.01
CA PRO A 66 7.98 34.37 16.17
C PRO A 66 6.94 33.61 17.00
N GLU A 67 5.72 34.15 17.13
CA GLU A 67 4.58 33.53 17.81
C GLU A 67 4.16 32.21 17.13
N CYS A 68 4.02 32.21 15.80
CA CYS A 68 3.68 31.01 15.06
C CYS A 68 4.81 29.98 15.06
N LYS A 69 6.06 30.42 15.15
CA LYS A 69 7.22 29.53 15.26
C LYS A 69 7.27 28.82 16.61
N GLU A 70 6.92 29.51 17.69
CA GLU A 70 6.79 28.91 19.02
C GLU A 70 5.61 27.93 19.06
N TYR A 71 4.45 28.35 18.55
CA TYR A 71 3.29 27.47 18.46
C TYR A 71 3.56 26.21 17.62
N LEU A 72 4.27 26.33 16.50
CA LEU A 72 4.68 25.19 15.68
C LEU A 72 5.57 24.21 16.45
N LYS A 73 6.44 24.72 17.35
CA LYS A 73 7.28 23.88 18.20
C LYS A 73 6.43 23.08 19.18
N ASP A 74 5.38 23.68 19.74
CA ASP A 74 4.47 22.99 20.66
C ASP A 74 3.65 21.92 19.93
N VAL A 75 3.17 22.21 18.71
CA VAL A 75 2.51 21.21 17.85
C VAL A 75 3.45 20.04 17.55
N ALA A 76 4.73 20.32 17.22
CA ALA A 76 5.72 19.28 16.95
C ALA A 76 6.02 18.43 18.19
N GLN A 77 6.17 19.06 19.36
CA GLN A 77 6.39 18.36 20.63
C GLN A 77 5.19 17.49 21.01
N SER A 78 3.97 18.00 20.82
CA SER A 78 2.75 17.25 21.12
C SER A 78 2.55 16.07 20.18
N SER A 79 2.75 16.25 18.88
CA SER A 79 2.61 15.19 17.88
C SER A 79 3.65 14.09 18.10
N SER A 80 4.90 14.47 18.36
CA SER A 80 5.96 13.49 18.64
C SER A 80 5.74 12.75 19.95
N GLY A 81 5.16 13.40 20.98
CA GLY A 81 4.78 12.73 22.23
C GLY A 81 3.82 11.56 22.00
N PHE A 82 2.74 11.78 21.23
CA PHE A 82 1.82 10.71 20.85
C PHE A 82 2.51 9.62 20.03
N GLU A 83 3.32 9.99 19.04
CA GLU A 83 4.02 9.03 18.19
C GLU A 83 4.98 8.14 18.99
N VAL A 84 5.74 8.72 19.92
CA VAL A 84 6.62 7.97 20.83
C VAL A 84 5.81 7.00 21.68
N CYS A 85 4.70 7.44 22.28
CA CYS A 85 3.84 6.54 23.05
C CYS A 85 3.30 5.40 22.19
N ALA A 86 2.75 5.71 21.01
CA ALA A 86 2.16 4.73 20.11
C ALA A 86 3.18 3.67 19.68
N LEU A 87 4.42 4.07 19.36
CA LEU A 87 5.49 3.15 19.00
C LEU A 87 5.91 2.24 20.16
N LEU A 88 6.01 2.78 21.38
CA LEU A 88 6.34 2.00 22.57
C LEU A 88 5.21 1.04 22.98
N CYS A 89 3.96 1.39 22.64
CA CYS A 89 2.77 0.60 22.90
C CYS A 89 2.28 -0.21 21.69
N ALA A 90 3.12 -0.39 20.67
CA ALA A 90 2.72 -1.11 19.45
C ALA A 90 2.68 -2.64 19.64
N ARG A 91 3.46 -3.21 20.57
CA ARG A 91 3.55 -4.66 20.80
C ARG A 91 3.75 -5.01 22.29
N PRO A 92 2.76 -5.67 22.93
CA PRO A 92 1.37 -5.84 22.46
C PRO A 92 0.69 -4.49 22.27
N PHE A 93 -0.29 -4.40 21.36
CA PHE A 93 -0.99 -3.15 21.05
C PHE A 93 -1.75 -2.65 22.28
N ARG A 94 -1.34 -1.49 22.82
CA ARG A 94 -1.92 -0.84 24.01
C ARG A 94 -2.08 0.67 23.83
N VAL A 95 -2.14 1.13 22.58
CA VAL A 95 -2.16 2.55 22.24
C VAL A 95 -3.39 3.23 22.83
N CYS A 96 -4.56 2.59 22.80
CA CYS A 96 -5.79 3.21 23.29
C CYS A 96 -5.78 3.41 24.81
N SER A 97 -5.30 2.41 25.56
CA SER A 97 -5.28 2.44 27.02
C SER A 97 -4.09 3.19 27.63
N SER A 98 -3.00 3.39 26.86
CA SER A 98 -1.75 4.00 27.36
C SER A 98 -1.48 5.40 26.83
N CYS A 99 -1.93 5.72 25.61
CA CYS A 99 -1.58 6.96 24.91
C CYS A 99 -2.74 7.96 24.79
N PHE A 100 -3.82 7.77 25.56
CA PHE A 100 -5.01 8.61 25.44
C PHE A 100 -4.78 10.07 25.82
N ASP A 101 -3.90 10.35 26.79
CA ASP A 101 -3.57 11.72 27.21
C ASP A 101 -2.76 12.44 26.13
N ASP A 102 -1.74 11.76 25.58
CA ASP A 102 -0.92 12.30 24.49
C ASP A 102 -1.77 12.54 23.22
N TYR A 103 -2.69 11.62 22.91
CA TYR A 103 -3.65 11.78 21.82
C TYR A 103 -4.54 13.00 22.06
N ALA A 104 -5.15 13.12 23.25
CA ALA A 104 -6.02 14.23 23.60
C ALA A 104 -5.32 15.58 23.44
N PHE A 105 -4.08 15.67 23.92
CA PHE A 105 -3.27 16.88 23.84
C PHE A 105 -2.94 17.23 22.38
N ALA A 106 -2.43 16.27 21.60
CA ALA A 106 -2.10 16.47 20.18
C ALA A 106 -3.34 16.82 19.34
N HIS A 107 -4.45 16.13 19.58
CA HIS A 107 -5.69 16.37 18.88
C HIS A 107 -6.24 17.77 19.15
N ASN A 108 -6.26 18.19 20.42
CA ASN A 108 -6.76 19.51 20.81
C ASN A 108 -5.91 20.64 20.25
N MET A 109 -4.58 20.52 20.30
CA MET A 109 -3.65 21.51 19.72
C MET A 109 -3.94 21.73 18.23
N PHE A 110 -4.06 20.65 17.46
CA PHE A 110 -4.34 20.78 16.03
C PHE A 110 -5.74 21.33 15.74
N VAL A 111 -6.76 20.87 16.47
CA VAL A 111 -8.13 21.39 16.29
C VAL A 111 -8.17 22.89 16.57
N ASN A 112 -7.44 23.37 17.57
CA ASN A 112 -7.33 24.80 17.87
C ASN A 112 -6.64 25.56 16.72
N LEU A 113 -5.52 25.03 16.20
CA LEU A 113 -4.82 25.60 15.04
C LEU A 113 -5.70 25.68 13.79
N LYS A 114 -6.39 24.60 13.44
CA LYS A 114 -7.23 24.52 12.23
C LYS A 114 -8.50 25.37 12.35
N SER A 115 -9.10 25.42 13.55
CA SER A 115 -10.32 26.21 13.77
C SER A 115 -10.05 27.68 14.06
N GLY A 116 -8.78 28.09 14.21
CA GLY A 116 -8.42 29.47 14.57
C GLY A 116 -8.98 29.87 15.93
N ARG A 117 -9.10 28.92 16.87
CA ARG A 117 -9.62 29.18 18.22
C ARG A 117 -8.53 29.79 19.08
N GLY A 118 -8.46 31.12 19.04
CA GLY A 118 -7.51 31.94 19.76
C GLY A 118 -6.82 32.94 18.82
N GLN A 119 -6.22 33.98 19.38
CA GLN A 119 -5.70 35.10 18.60
C GLN A 119 -4.41 34.72 17.84
N VAL A 120 -3.60 33.83 18.41
CA VAL A 120 -2.37 33.32 17.80
C VAL A 120 -2.71 32.27 16.74
N GLU A 121 -3.59 31.33 17.08
CA GLU A 121 -4.02 30.22 16.23
C GLU A 121 -4.67 30.73 14.94
N LYS A 122 -5.52 31.77 15.04
CA LYS A 122 -6.14 32.39 13.88
C LYS A 122 -5.12 33.01 12.92
N ASN A 123 -4.08 33.64 13.46
CA ASN A 123 -3.03 34.26 12.67
C ASN A 123 -2.08 33.23 12.05
N CYS A 124 -1.87 32.10 12.73
CA CYS A 124 -0.96 31.05 12.27
C CYS A 124 -1.61 30.00 11.37
N SER A 125 -2.94 29.89 11.36
CA SER A 125 -3.66 28.85 10.62
C SER A 125 -3.39 28.90 9.11
N GLU A 126 -3.48 30.08 8.51
CA GLU A 126 -3.25 30.26 7.07
C GLU A 126 -1.79 29.94 6.70
N ASP A 127 -0.85 30.49 7.45
CA ASP A 127 0.59 30.33 7.23
C ASP A 127 1.08 28.89 7.44
N LEU A 128 0.56 28.17 8.45
CA LEU A 128 1.02 26.83 8.82
C LEU A 128 0.25 25.71 8.11
N VAL A 129 -1.07 25.85 7.99
CA VAL A 129 -1.93 24.76 7.49
C VAL A 129 -2.16 24.86 5.98
N SER A 130 -2.24 26.08 5.45
CA SER A 130 -2.66 26.36 4.07
C SER A 130 -1.55 26.90 3.16
N GLY A 131 -0.36 27.19 3.71
CA GLY A 131 0.74 27.80 2.97
C GLY A 131 1.42 26.91 1.92
N ASP A 132 1.38 25.58 2.10
CA ASP A 132 2.17 24.64 1.30
C ASP A 132 1.33 23.62 0.50
N ARG A 133 1.78 23.29 -0.72
CA ARG A 133 1.22 22.19 -1.54
C ARG A 133 1.28 20.83 -0.82
N VAL A 134 2.26 20.67 0.08
CA VAL A 134 2.41 19.52 0.96
C VAL A 134 2.42 20.03 2.39
N SER A 135 1.26 20.02 3.03
CA SER A 135 1.16 20.39 4.44
C SER A 135 1.62 19.23 5.33
N ILE A 136 2.86 19.32 5.83
CA ILE A 136 3.43 18.35 6.79
C ILE A 136 2.60 18.31 8.07
N ILE A 137 2.09 19.47 8.51
CA ILE A 137 1.27 19.60 9.72
C ILE A 137 -0.04 18.82 9.56
N ASN A 138 -0.73 18.96 8.41
CA ASN A 138 -1.92 18.15 8.14
C ASN A 138 -1.62 16.66 8.11
N ARG A 139 -0.48 16.23 7.53
CA ARG A 139 -0.09 14.82 7.50
C ARG A 139 0.20 14.27 8.90
N ALA A 140 0.92 15.01 9.72
CA ALA A 140 1.20 14.62 11.10
C ALA A 140 -0.11 14.44 11.88
N PHE A 141 -1.05 15.37 11.76
CA PHE A 141 -2.35 15.24 12.41
C PHE A 141 -3.17 14.08 11.86
N THR A 142 -3.20 13.92 10.53
CA THR A 142 -3.90 12.79 9.88
C THR A 142 -3.39 11.47 10.43
N TYR A 143 -2.08 11.32 10.61
CA TYR A 143 -1.50 10.15 11.25
C TYR A 143 -2.00 9.95 12.69
N VAL A 144 -2.04 11.01 13.51
CA VAL A 144 -2.56 10.94 14.88
C VAL A 144 -4.03 10.49 14.90
N THR A 145 -4.89 11.11 14.09
CA THR A 145 -6.33 10.79 14.05
C THR A 145 -6.60 9.42 13.44
N GLU A 146 -5.98 9.09 12.31
CA GLU A 146 -6.21 7.80 11.64
C GLU A 146 -5.71 6.65 12.49
N THR A 147 -4.60 6.81 13.23
CA THR A 147 -4.11 5.78 14.16
C THR A 147 -5.13 5.51 15.26
N TRP A 148 -5.74 6.58 15.80
CA TRP A 148 -6.74 6.47 16.86
C TRP A 148 -8.06 5.86 16.38
N GLU A 149 -8.56 6.34 15.24
CA GLU A 149 -9.81 5.86 14.63
C GLU A 149 -9.68 4.41 14.14
N SER A 150 -8.55 4.05 13.51
CA SER A 150 -8.27 2.67 13.08
C SER A 150 -8.15 1.72 14.27
N GLY A 151 -7.65 2.21 15.40
CA GLY A 151 -7.63 1.48 16.67
C GLY A 151 -9.00 1.34 17.33
N ASN A 152 -10.02 2.06 16.83
CA ASN A 152 -11.35 2.15 17.43
C ASN A 152 -11.26 2.47 18.94
N CYS A 153 -10.34 3.38 19.29
CA CYS A 153 -9.92 3.61 20.67
C CYS A 153 -11.02 4.21 21.56
N ASP A 154 -11.92 4.99 20.97
CA ASP A 154 -13.07 5.59 21.67
C ASP A 154 -13.93 4.53 22.38
N ASN A 155 -14.04 3.32 21.82
CA ASN A 155 -14.86 2.26 22.39
C ASN A 155 -14.31 1.68 23.69
N CYS A 156 -13.03 1.89 24.00
CA CYS A 156 -12.39 1.41 25.22
C CYS A 156 -12.18 2.50 26.27
N LEU A 157 -12.69 3.70 26.03
CA LEU A 157 -12.54 4.85 26.88
C LEU A 157 -13.90 5.38 27.33
N VAL A 158 -13.94 5.94 28.53
CA VAL A 158 -15.04 6.71 29.06
C VAL A 158 -14.61 8.16 29.08
N VAL A 159 -15.35 8.99 28.38
CA VAL A 159 -15.13 10.43 28.34
C VAL A 159 -15.88 11.09 29.50
N SER A 160 -15.14 11.74 30.39
CA SER A 160 -15.69 12.61 31.42
C SER A 160 -15.41 14.06 31.06
N LYS A 161 -16.45 14.87 30.94
CA LYS A 161 -16.31 16.33 30.80
C LYS A 161 -16.51 16.95 32.18
N SER A 162 -15.43 17.45 32.77
CA SER A 162 -15.48 18.32 33.95
C SER A 162 -14.74 19.61 33.59
N ASP A 163 -15.38 20.75 33.80
CA ASP A 163 -14.78 22.09 33.65
C ASP A 163 -14.15 22.38 32.26
N ASP A 164 -14.85 22.03 31.18
CA ASP A 164 -14.40 22.19 29.77
C ASP A 164 -13.12 21.41 29.38
N ILE A 165 -12.60 20.57 30.28
CA ILE A 165 -11.48 19.66 30.01
C ILE A 165 -12.04 18.26 29.74
N VAL A 166 -11.61 17.66 28.63
CA VAL A 166 -11.96 16.29 28.26
C VAL A 166 -11.00 15.35 28.98
N HIS A 167 -11.49 14.62 29.98
CA HIS A 167 -10.73 13.56 30.64
C HIS A 167 -11.11 12.21 30.06
N PHE A 168 -10.10 11.46 29.64
CA PHE A 168 -10.26 10.08 29.21
C PHE A 168 -9.94 9.15 30.38
N LYS A 169 -10.73 8.10 30.51
CA LYS A 169 -10.46 7.02 31.46
C LYS A 169 -10.71 5.70 30.77
N VAL A 170 -9.83 4.72 30.98
CA VAL A 170 -10.05 3.36 30.48
C VAL A 170 -11.34 2.80 31.05
N ALA A 171 -12.20 2.29 30.15
CA ALA A 171 -13.48 1.71 30.52
C ALA A 171 -13.29 0.49 31.43
N GLU A 172 -14.22 0.30 32.37
CA GLU A 172 -14.10 -0.76 33.38
C GLU A 172 -13.97 -2.14 32.74
N PHE A 173 -14.74 -2.42 31.70
CA PHE A 173 -14.67 -3.71 30.98
C PHE A 173 -13.32 -3.93 30.29
N ALA A 174 -12.67 -2.88 29.79
CA ALA A 174 -11.37 -2.96 29.15
C ALA A 174 -10.26 -3.24 30.19
N LYS A 175 -10.36 -2.60 31.37
CA LYS A 175 -9.49 -2.89 32.51
C LYS A 175 -9.67 -4.33 33.03
N GLU A 176 -10.90 -4.78 33.12
CA GLU A 176 -11.23 -6.15 33.50
C GLU A 176 -10.66 -7.16 32.49
N PHE A 177 -10.79 -6.87 31.19
CA PHE A 177 -10.22 -7.69 30.12
C PHE A 177 -8.70 -7.83 30.27
N GLN A 178 -8.00 -6.71 30.44
CA GLN A 178 -6.54 -6.69 30.64
C GLN A 178 -6.11 -7.49 31.87
N THR A 179 -6.86 -7.38 32.97
CA THR A 179 -6.59 -8.14 34.20
C THR A 179 -6.73 -9.64 33.98
N ARG A 180 -7.78 -10.08 33.28
CA ARG A 180 -7.98 -11.50 32.94
C ARG A 180 -6.88 -12.00 31.99
N ALA A 181 -6.46 -11.19 31.03
CA ALA A 181 -5.36 -11.54 30.13
C ALA A 181 -4.03 -11.69 30.87
N GLU A 182 -3.72 -10.78 31.80
CA GLU A 182 -2.54 -10.91 32.67
C GLU A 182 -2.55 -12.20 33.49
N GLN A 183 -3.71 -12.66 33.97
CA GLN A 183 -3.80 -13.93 34.69
C GLN A 183 -3.42 -15.12 33.82
N VAL A 184 -3.79 -15.11 32.53
CA VAL A 184 -3.38 -16.13 31.57
C VAL A 184 -1.87 -16.10 31.37
N PHE A 185 -1.30 -14.92 31.09
CA PHE A 185 0.15 -14.81 30.89
C PHE A 185 0.94 -15.20 32.13
N LYS A 186 0.53 -14.75 33.33
CA LYS A 186 1.15 -15.14 34.60
C LYS A 186 1.08 -16.65 34.83
N CYS A 187 -0.04 -17.28 34.49
CA CYS A 187 -0.16 -18.73 34.58
C CYS A 187 0.82 -19.43 33.63
N ILE A 188 0.83 -19.06 32.35
CA ILE A 188 1.75 -19.62 31.35
C ILE A 188 3.20 -19.47 31.82
N ASP A 189 3.58 -18.27 32.27
CA ASP A 189 4.94 -17.95 32.68
C ASP A 189 5.40 -18.76 33.91
N SER A 190 4.46 -19.10 34.82
CA SER A 190 4.73 -19.97 35.97
C SER A 190 5.03 -21.44 35.59
N HIS A 191 4.60 -21.86 34.39
CA HIS A 191 4.72 -23.23 33.90
C HIS A 191 5.70 -23.39 32.73
N ILE A 192 6.48 -22.36 32.37
CA ILE A 192 7.48 -22.40 31.28
C ILE A 192 8.44 -23.58 31.36
N LYS A 193 8.82 -24.02 32.57
CA LYS A 193 9.75 -25.16 32.75
C LYS A 193 9.08 -26.53 32.52
N ASN A 194 7.75 -26.59 32.59
CA ASN A 194 6.94 -27.80 32.50
C ASN A 194 5.81 -27.55 31.49
N GLU A 195 6.18 -27.34 30.22
CA GLU A 195 5.25 -26.91 29.17
C GLU A 195 4.03 -27.82 29.02
N SER A 196 4.19 -29.13 29.27
CA SER A 196 3.11 -30.12 29.21
C SER A 196 1.94 -29.85 30.18
N ARG A 197 2.16 -29.04 31.22
CA ARG A 197 1.14 -28.67 32.21
C ARG A 197 0.47 -27.33 31.93
N ILE A 198 0.98 -26.53 31.00
CA ILE A 198 0.40 -25.21 30.66
C ILE A 198 -1.06 -25.37 30.25
N CYS A 199 -1.34 -26.31 29.35
CA CYS A 199 -2.70 -26.50 28.83
C CYS A 199 -3.67 -26.95 29.92
N THR A 200 -3.24 -27.79 30.86
CA THR A 200 -4.12 -28.30 31.93
C THR A 200 -4.33 -27.28 33.03
N ASP A 201 -3.26 -26.65 33.50
CA ASP A 201 -3.27 -25.80 34.68
C ASP A 201 -3.81 -24.40 34.35
N CYS A 202 -3.57 -23.91 33.12
CA CYS A 202 -4.02 -22.58 32.69
C CYS A 202 -5.34 -22.57 31.92
N LEU A 203 -5.96 -23.74 31.67
CA LEU A 203 -7.22 -23.85 30.93
C LEU A 203 -8.34 -23.00 31.53
N SER A 204 -8.43 -22.98 32.87
CA SER A 204 -9.47 -22.24 33.58
C SER A 204 -9.34 -20.73 33.32
N SER A 205 -8.12 -20.18 33.47
CA SER A 205 -7.82 -18.77 33.21
C SER A 205 -8.08 -18.40 31.74
N PHE A 206 -7.63 -19.24 30.80
CA PHE A 206 -7.83 -19.01 29.37
C PHE A 206 -9.31 -19.07 28.99
N SER A 207 -10.05 -20.07 29.48
CA SER A 207 -11.50 -20.21 29.23
C SER A 207 -12.27 -19.03 29.80
N ASN A 208 -11.89 -18.56 30.99
CA ASN A 208 -12.48 -17.39 31.61
C ASN A 208 -12.29 -16.13 30.74
N LEU A 209 -11.07 -15.86 30.28
CA LEU A 209 -10.77 -14.76 29.35
C LEU A 209 -11.55 -14.90 28.03
N SER A 210 -11.55 -16.09 27.43
CA SER A 210 -12.22 -16.34 26.14
C SER A 210 -13.73 -16.14 26.25
N ASN A 211 -14.35 -16.63 27.32
CA ASN A 211 -15.79 -16.42 27.55
C ASN A 211 -16.12 -14.95 27.75
N PHE A 212 -15.29 -14.22 28.49
CA PHE A 212 -15.46 -12.77 28.66
C PHE A 212 -15.32 -12.03 27.32
N TYR A 213 -14.31 -12.37 26.52
CA TYR A 213 -14.14 -11.85 25.15
C TYR A 213 -15.38 -12.07 24.29
N HIS A 214 -15.92 -13.30 24.25
CA HIS A 214 -17.13 -13.61 23.47
C HIS A 214 -18.35 -12.81 23.94
N GLY A 215 -18.48 -12.59 25.25
CA GLY A 215 -19.51 -11.70 25.81
C GLY A 215 -19.36 -10.25 25.32
N LEU A 216 -18.13 -9.73 25.26
CA LEU A 216 -17.84 -8.40 24.74
C LEU A 216 -18.14 -8.30 23.23
N VAL A 217 -17.70 -9.27 22.42
CA VAL A 217 -17.95 -9.31 20.98
C VAL A 217 -19.46 -9.26 20.69
N LYS A 218 -20.26 -10.03 21.44
CA LYS A 218 -21.73 -10.02 21.31
C LYS A 218 -22.34 -8.69 21.73
N LYS A 219 -21.84 -8.07 22.80
CA LYS A 219 -22.37 -6.82 23.35
C LYS A 219 -22.09 -5.61 22.45
N TYR A 220 -20.93 -5.58 21.80
CA TYR A 220 -20.45 -4.44 21.02
C TYR A 220 -20.50 -4.67 19.50
N GLU A 221 -21.21 -5.71 19.03
CA GLU A 221 -21.38 -6.01 17.60
C GLU A 221 -20.04 -6.03 16.83
N GLU A 222 -19.04 -6.71 17.39
CA GLU A 222 -17.67 -6.80 16.83
C GLU A 222 -16.88 -5.47 16.80
N LYS A 223 -17.44 -4.34 17.26
CA LYS A 223 -16.76 -3.04 17.35
C LYS A 223 -15.99 -2.89 18.66
N LEU A 224 -15.02 -3.78 18.90
CA LEU A 224 -14.09 -3.63 20.03
C LEU A 224 -12.89 -2.76 19.64
N CYS A 225 -12.20 -2.18 20.62
CA CYS A 225 -10.94 -1.49 20.34
C CYS A 225 -9.81 -2.49 20.07
N MET A 226 -8.79 -2.01 19.37
CA MET A 226 -7.67 -2.83 18.93
C MET A 226 -6.84 -3.37 20.11
N ASP A 227 -6.76 -2.66 21.24
CA ASP A 227 -6.11 -3.17 22.46
C ASP A 227 -6.68 -4.54 22.90
N ILE A 228 -8.01 -4.69 22.90
CA ILE A 228 -8.67 -5.94 23.30
C ILE A 228 -8.45 -7.02 22.24
N ILE A 229 -8.59 -6.67 20.96
CA ILE A 229 -8.45 -7.60 19.83
C ILE A 229 -7.03 -8.15 19.77
N ASP A 230 -6.01 -7.29 19.87
CA ASP A 230 -4.60 -7.69 19.81
C ASP A 230 -4.18 -8.51 21.02
N ILE A 231 -4.62 -8.14 22.23
CA ILE A 231 -4.36 -8.96 23.44
C ILE A 231 -4.99 -10.35 23.29
N MET A 232 -6.25 -10.45 22.81
CA MET A 232 -6.88 -11.75 22.61
C MET A 232 -6.16 -12.57 21.54
N ASN A 233 -5.77 -11.95 20.42
CA ASN A 233 -5.05 -12.61 19.35
C ASN A 233 -3.68 -13.11 19.81
N THR A 234 -2.91 -12.25 20.46
CA THR A 234 -1.61 -12.60 21.07
C THR A 234 -1.76 -13.75 22.07
N THR A 235 -2.81 -13.72 22.89
CA THR A 235 -3.08 -14.79 23.86
C THR A 235 -3.41 -16.12 23.17
N ARG A 236 -4.22 -16.10 22.10
CA ARG A 236 -4.55 -17.29 21.30
C ARG A 236 -3.34 -17.86 20.57
N VAL A 237 -2.49 -17.00 20.01
CA VAL A 237 -1.22 -17.43 19.38
C VAL A 237 -0.35 -18.11 20.43
N LYS A 238 -0.07 -17.44 21.57
CA LYS A 238 0.73 -18.02 22.66
C LYS A 238 0.12 -19.33 23.19
N TRP A 239 -1.21 -19.42 23.28
CA TRP A 239 -1.92 -20.65 23.68
C TRP A 239 -1.72 -21.79 22.67
N SER A 240 -1.76 -21.46 21.37
CA SER A 240 -1.54 -22.42 20.29
C SER A 240 -0.09 -22.87 20.17
N ASP A 241 0.89 -22.01 20.48
CA ASP A 241 2.32 -22.34 20.46
C ASP A 241 2.65 -23.51 21.41
N TYR A 242 1.92 -23.60 22.53
CA TYR A 242 2.04 -24.72 23.48
C TYR A 242 1.17 -25.94 23.13
N GLY A 243 0.53 -25.96 21.95
CA GLY A 243 -0.31 -27.09 21.51
C GLY A 243 -1.62 -27.22 22.29
N CYS A 244 -2.06 -26.17 22.99
CA CYS A 244 -3.26 -26.21 23.82
C CYS A 244 -4.56 -25.98 23.02
N SER A 245 -4.45 -25.63 21.75
CA SER A 245 -5.59 -25.50 20.83
C SER A 245 -6.05 -26.89 20.39
N HIS A 246 -7.35 -27.18 20.50
CA HIS A 246 -7.92 -28.37 19.88
C HIS A 246 -7.78 -28.27 18.37
N VAL A 247 -6.85 -29.04 17.80
CA VAL A 247 -6.83 -29.31 16.38
C VAL A 247 -7.98 -30.28 16.12
N TYR A 248 -9.07 -29.79 15.52
CA TYR A 248 -10.09 -30.68 14.99
C TYR A 248 -9.41 -31.56 13.94
N GLY A 249 -9.24 -32.84 14.27
CA GLY A 249 -8.83 -33.83 13.27
C GLY A 249 -9.85 -33.83 12.15
N LEU A 250 -9.39 -34.03 10.92
CA LEU A 250 -10.27 -34.13 9.76
C LEU A 250 -11.30 -35.24 10.04
N GLU A 251 -12.57 -34.85 10.19
CA GLU A 251 -13.61 -35.80 10.58
C GLU A 251 -13.76 -36.87 9.48
N PRO A 252 -13.92 -38.16 9.84
CA PRO A 252 -14.06 -39.24 8.86
C PRO A 252 -15.16 -38.99 7.83
N GLU A 253 -16.22 -38.27 8.22
CA GLU A 253 -17.33 -37.86 7.37
C GLU A 253 -16.89 -36.91 6.25
N VAL A 254 -16.03 -35.93 6.55
CA VAL A 254 -15.52 -34.97 5.56
C VAL A 254 -14.66 -35.68 4.51
N CYS A 255 -13.80 -36.60 4.96
CA CYS A 255 -13.06 -37.50 4.06
C CYS A 255 -14.03 -38.32 3.21
N LEU A 256 -15.14 -38.78 3.82
CA LEU A 256 -16.15 -39.60 3.16
C LEU A 256 -16.81 -38.87 1.98
N TYR A 257 -17.27 -37.65 2.22
CA TYR A 257 -17.86 -36.81 1.18
C TYR A 257 -16.83 -36.44 0.10
N ALA A 258 -15.59 -36.14 0.48
CA ALA A 258 -14.54 -35.80 -0.48
C ALA A 258 -14.26 -36.95 -1.46
N TRP A 259 -14.12 -38.20 -0.98
CA TRP A 259 -13.91 -39.32 -1.89
C TRP A 259 -15.14 -39.62 -2.73
N ALA A 260 -16.34 -39.51 -2.16
CA ALA A 260 -17.58 -39.74 -2.90
C ALA A 260 -17.71 -38.77 -4.08
N MET A 261 -17.39 -37.49 -3.88
CA MET A 261 -17.41 -36.49 -4.96
C MET A 261 -16.39 -36.81 -6.07
N VAL A 262 -15.20 -37.27 -5.70
CA VAL A 262 -14.18 -37.71 -6.68
C VAL A 262 -14.67 -38.93 -7.46
N ILE A 263 -15.22 -39.94 -6.78
CA ILE A 263 -15.74 -41.15 -7.42
C ILE A 263 -16.93 -40.83 -8.33
N ILE A 264 -17.88 -40.01 -7.89
CA ILE A 264 -19.01 -39.57 -8.71
C ILE A 264 -18.52 -38.90 -9.98
N THR A 265 -17.50 -38.05 -9.88
CA THR A 265 -16.90 -37.38 -11.05
C THR A 265 -16.27 -38.40 -12.01
N ILE A 266 -15.49 -39.36 -11.50
CA ILE A 266 -14.88 -40.43 -12.31
C ILE A 266 -15.96 -41.28 -12.99
N VAL A 267 -16.97 -41.70 -12.23
CA VAL A 267 -18.09 -42.51 -12.71
C VAL A 267 -18.88 -41.77 -13.78
N PHE A 268 -19.13 -40.47 -13.59
CA PHE A 268 -19.77 -39.62 -14.59
C PHE A 268 -19.00 -39.60 -15.91
N TYR A 269 -17.68 -39.36 -15.87
CA TYR A 269 -16.86 -39.36 -17.09
C TYR A 269 -16.76 -40.75 -17.73
N PHE A 270 -16.72 -41.80 -16.93
CA PHE A 270 -16.78 -43.17 -17.42
C PHE A 270 -18.09 -43.43 -18.17
N PHE A 271 -19.24 -43.15 -17.56
CA PHE A 271 -20.54 -43.31 -18.21
C PHE A 271 -20.71 -42.41 -19.43
N ALA A 272 -20.23 -41.16 -19.39
CA ALA A 272 -20.25 -40.27 -20.55
C ALA A 272 -19.47 -40.88 -21.73
N ARG A 273 -18.30 -41.50 -21.46
CA ARG A 273 -17.48 -42.14 -22.50
C ARG A 273 -18.15 -43.36 -23.13
N PHE A 274 -18.83 -44.20 -22.34
CA PHE A 274 -19.54 -45.38 -22.85
C PHE A 274 -20.91 -45.05 -23.48
N SER A 275 -21.59 -44.02 -22.97
CA SER A 275 -22.89 -43.56 -23.49
C SER A 275 -22.76 -42.74 -24.77
N GLN A 276 -21.55 -42.26 -25.09
CA GLN A 276 -21.16 -41.90 -26.45
C GLN A 276 -21.15 -43.16 -27.33
N LYS A 277 -22.35 -43.65 -27.67
CA LYS A 277 -22.54 -44.65 -28.74
C LYS A 277 -21.82 -44.10 -29.99
N PRO A 278 -21.03 -44.90 -30.73
CA PRO A 278 -20.39 -44.44 -31.96
C PRO A 278 -21.50 -44.14 -32.98
N ARG A 279 -22.04 -42.94 -32.93
CA ARG A 279 -22.83 -42.37 -34.02
C ARG A 279 -21.83 -41.53 -34.82
N ASP A 280 -21.79 -41.83 -36.12
CA ASP A 280 -21.20 -41.02 -37.18
C ASP A 280 -19.80 -41.42 -37.70
N ALA A 281 -19.32 -42.64 -37.47
CA ALA A 281 -18.24 -43.19 -38.32
C ALA A 281 -18.80 -43.77 -39.63
N GLU A 282 -19.88 -44.56 -39.54
CA GLU A 282 -20.49 -45.25 -40.69
C GLU A 282 -21.24 -44.28 -41.63
N ILE A 283 -21.81 -43.19 -41.10
CA ILE A 283 -22.54 -42.18 -41.92
C ILE A 283 -21.57 -41.23 -42.64
N LEU A 284 -20.39 -40.93 -42.06
CA LEU A 284 -19.37 -40.14 -42.75
C LEU A 284 -18.73 -40.94 -43.90
N GLU A 285 -18.35 -42.19 -43.66
CA GLU A 285 -17.72 -43.04 -44.69
C GLU A 285 -18.66 -43.25 -45.90
N GLY A 286 -19.95 -43.45 -45.66
CA GLY A 286 -20.96 -43.60 -46.72
C GLY A 286 -21.29 -42.32 -47.51
N ARG A 287 -20.94 -41.12 -47.00
CA ARG A 287 -21.00 -39.86 -47.76
C ARG A 287 -19.69 -39.58 -48.50
N THR A 288 -18.55 -39.79 -47.84
CA THR A 288 -17.22 -39.56 -48.43
C THR A 288 -16.95 -40.52 -49.59
N MET A 289 -17.29 -41.81 -49.48
CA MET A 289 -17.17 -42.74 -50.62
C MET A 289 -18.05 -42.33 -51.80
N ARG A 290 -19.27 -41.85 -51.54
CA ARG A 290 -20.21 -41.43 -52.59
C ARG A 290 -19.71 -40.19 -53.33
N GLU A 291 -19.12 -39.23 -52.61
CA GLU A 291 -18.47 -38.06 -53.21
C GLU A 291 -17.21 -38.43 -54.00
N HIS A 292 -16.41 -39.39 -53.53
CA HIS A 292 -15.24 -39.84 -54.28
C HIS A 292 -15.62 -40.61 -55.54
N ILE A 293 -16.65 -41.47 -55.48
CA ILE A 293 -17.16 -42.21 -56.65
C ILE A 293 -17.77 -41.25 -57.67
N SER A 294 -18.52 -40.23 -57.25
CA SER A 294 -19.07 -39.23 -58.17
C SER A 294 -18.00 -38.35 -58.82
N LYS A 295 -16.90 -38.05 -58.13
CA LYS A 295 -15.74 -37.36 -58.73
C LYS A 295 -14.98 -38.25 -59.72
N MET A 296 -14.77 -39.52 -59.40
CA MET A 296 -14.09 -40.48 -60.28
C MET A 296 -14.87 -40.75 -61.58
N SER A 297 -16.20 -40.79 -61.54
CA SER A 297 -17.01 -40.96 -62.75
C SER A 297 -16.97 -39.74 -63.68
N VAL A 298 -16.84 -38.54 -63.12
CA VAL A 298 -16.66 -37.29 -63.90
C VAL A 298 -15.28 -37.25 -64.56
N ASP A 299 -14.21 -37.60 -63.83
CA ASP A 299 -12.85 -37.63 -64.39
C ASP A 299 -12.67 -38.74 -65.43
N SER A 300 -13.30 -39.91 -65.26
CA SER A 300 -13.23 -40.98 -66.26
C SER A 300 -13.90 -40.61 -67.59
N ASN A 301 -14.94 -39.77 -67.56
CA ASN A 301 -15.56 -39.26 -68.78
C ASN A 301 -14.68 -38.19 -69.44
N SER A 302 -14.05 -37.31 -68.65
CA SER A 302 -13.08 -36.33 -69.12
C SER A 302 -11.85 -36.98 -69.79
N PHE A 303 -11.34 -38.08 -69.22
CA PHE A 303 -10.16 -38.77 -69.75
C PHE A 303 -10.45 -39.58 -71.03
N ARG A 304 -11.69 -40.08 -71.18
CA ARG A 304 -12.12 -40.78 -72.41
C ARG A 304 -12.23 -39.84 -73.61
N ASP A 305 -12.62 -38.59 -73.40
CA ASP A 305 -12.68 -37.58 -74.46
C ASP A 305 -11.29 -37.10 -74.92
N GLN A 306 -10.24 -37.31 -74.10
CA GLN A 306 -8.87 -36.85 -74.41
C GLN A 306 -7.98 -37.93 -75.08
N GLN A 307 -8.42 -39.19 -75.13
CA GLN A 307 -7.67 -40.32 -75.71
C GLN A 307 -8.03 -40.60 -77.20
N GLU A 308 -8.89 -39.79 -77.83
CA GLU A 308 -9.27 -39.88 -79.25
C GLU A 308 -8.39 -39.00 -80.18
N LEU A 309 -7.28 -38.42 -79.69
CA LEU A 309 -6.37 -37.61 -80.52
C LEU A 309 -4.94 -38.20 -80.53
N ILE A 310 -4.58 -38.76 -81.70
CA ILE A 310 -3.22 -38.92 -82.30
C ILE A 310 -2.58 -40.34 -82.19
N PRO A 311 -2.04 -40.89 -83.31
CA PRO A 311 -2.17 -42.31 -83.65
C PRO A 311 -0.89 -43.16 -83.58
N HIS A 312 -1.14 -44.47 -83.57
CA HIS A 312 -0.33 -45.62 -84.01
C HIS A 312 1.11 -45.40 -84.49
N LEU A 313 2.06 -46.09 -83.84
CA LEU A 313 2.92 -47.06 -84.54
C LEU A 313 3.52 -48.11 -83.57
N GLN A 314 3.23 -49.37 -83.90
CA GLN A 314 3.87 -50.63 -83.48
C GLN A 314 5.38 -50.66 -83.88
N PRO A 315 6.23 -51.69 -83.53
CA PRO A 315 5.83 -53.09 -83.40
C PRO A 315 6.62 -54.04 -82.45
N LEU A 316 5.97 -55.20 -82.26
CA LEU A 316 6.51 -56.58 -82.24
C LEU A 316 7.60 -57.02 -81.23
N PHE A 317 7.25 -58.12 -80.54
CA PHE A 317 8.07 -59.29 -80.12
C PHE A 317 9.09 -59.08 -78.98
N THR A 318 9.37 -60.01 -78.06
CA THR A 318 8.82 -61.29 -77.57
C THR A 318 9.67 -61.65 -76.34
N ILE A 319 9.04 -62.21 -75.31
CA ILE A 319 9.45 -63.37 -74.50
C ILE A 319 10.96 -63.52 -74.19
N SER A 320 11.34 -63.22 -72.94
CA SER A 320 11.62 -64.22 -71.90
C SER A 320 11.44 -63.62 -70.52
#